data_AF-A0A9P7ELM7-F1
#
_entry.id   AF-A0A9P7ELM7-F1
#
_cell.length_a   1.000
_cell.length_b   1.000
_cell.length_c   1.000
_cell.angle_alpha   90.00
_cell.angle_beta   90.00
_cell.angle_gamma   90.00
#
_symmetry.space_group_name_H-M   'P 1'
#
loop_
_entity.id
_entity.type
_entity.pdbx_description
1 polymer ?
#
loop_
_entity_poly.entity_id
_entity_poly.type
_entity_poly.pdbx_seq_one_letter_code
_entity_poly.pdbx_strand_id
1 'polypeptide(L)'
;MNTSPVHNRKGSFLTQLFALRRKNQNTHVEPYIHDPVVDAPPPPPPKDHKRASTSTQRPFLGEEYINEKPLLFDVDLNVLARPPQPASQPIPVIQKIPPRIPAKAYSPPIIPLTPEEKARRRLAAQHQSELEKEAMLREEHERQETKRREKLEQERLEREEEEERKAVLQEELRAAALRKARLEREEREIEEQRLQELRERKQLEKERRLQYTKEMERWRAEQMQRAESQCSEKEEERRRSVEGRRMRVARMNEEVFSASTADRMVGWVTVQPPNMLAWKRRYYKFELGHAESKMLLYGNPREVVKPLDVLPLDGQIDSLAEWYEGFEELEAIPYSFALRFVDGVEWRMFADSAEEKDRLLVLLSEAAGIIL
;
A
#
# COMPACT_ATOMS: atom_id res chain seq x y z
N MET A 1 64.27 -25.24 27.92
CA MET A 1 63.49 -24.45 28.89
C MET A 1 62.50 -23.60 28.12
N ASN A 2 61.21 -23.78 28.43
CA ASN A 2 60.07 -22.84 28.34
C ASN A 2 59.69 -22.31 26.94
N THR A 3 58.79 -23.00 26.20
CA THR A 3 57.31 -22.94 26.20
C THR A 3 56.70 -21.81 25.36
N SER A 4 56.01 -22.20 24.30
CA SER A 4 54.98 -21.46 23.53
C SER A 4 53.80 -21.05 24.45
N PRO A 5 52.93 -20.05 24.13
CA PRO A 5 51.82 -20.32 23.21
C PRO A 5 51.26 -19.14 22.36
N VAL A 6 50.46 -19.59 21.39
CA VAL A 6 49.45 -18.96 20.51
C VAL A 6 48.48 -18.00 21.22
N HIS A 7 48.06 -16.92 20.54
CA HIS A 7 46.84 -16.18 20.90
C HIS A 7 45.86 -15.96 19.74
N ASN A 8 44.70 -16.61 19.89
CA ASN A 8 43.42 -16.32 19.25
C ASN A 8 42.91 -14.92 19.62
N ARG A 9 42.28 -14.20 18.68
CA ARG A 9 41.35 -13.10 18.99
C ARG A 9 39.96 -13.38 18.38
N LYS A 10 39.05 -13.82 19.25
CA LYS A 10 37.59 -13.65 19.14
C LYS A 10 37.09 -13.10 20.48
N GLY A 11 36.14 -12.18 20.43
CA GLY A 11 35.45 -11.51 21.56
C GLY A 11 35.11 -10.10 21.09
N SER A 12 33.87 -9.68 20.81
CA SER A 12 32.55 -9.89 21.41
C SER A 12 32.38 -9.25 22.79
N PHE A 13 31.35 -8.39 22.88
CA PHE A 13 30.67 -7.82 24.06
C PHE A 13 31.46 -6.87 24.96
N LEU A 14 31.09 -5.57 24.92
CA LEU A 14 30.67 -4.77 26.09
C LEU A 14 30.54 -3.30 25.70
N THR A 15 29.32 -2.82 25.50
CA THR A 15 29.00 -1.38 25.50
C THR A 15 27.73 -1.18 26.31
N GLN A 16 27.89 -1.15 27.63
CA GLN A 16 26.90 -0.69 28.59
C GLN A 16 27.66 0.01 29.72
N LEU A 17 27.84 1.32 29.61
CA LEU A 17 28.18 2.21 30.72
C LEU A 17 27.65 3.62 30.38
N PHE A 18 27.35 4.37 31.45
CA PHE A 18 26.57 5.63 31.57
C PHE A 18 25.05 5.36 31.59
N ALA A 19 24.31 5.54 32.69
CA ALA A 19 24.43 6.61 33.67
C ALA A 19 24.10 6.18 35.11
N LEU A 20 24.96 6.62 36.02
CA LEU A 20 24.77 6.67 37.46
C LEU A 20 23.84 7.86 37.83
N ARG A 21 22.80 7.55 38.62
CA ARG A 21 22.67 7.99 40.02
C ARG A 21 22.44 9.48 40.26
N ARG A 22 21.22 9.82 40.71
CA ARG A 22 21.05 10.61 41.95
C ARG A 22 19.73 10.27 42.63
N LYS A 23 19.87 10.07 43.93
CA LYS A 23 18.93 9.67 44.97
C LYS A 23 18.50 10.95 45.69
N ASN A 24 17.26 11.04 46.15
CA ASN A 24 16.94 11.64 47.46
C ASN A 24 15.55 11.21 47.94
N GLN A 25 15.45 11.13 49.26
CA GLN A 25 14.50 10.36 50.06
C GLN A 25 13.39 11.22 50.68
N ASN A 26 12.36 10.50 51.17
CA ASN A 26 11.38 10.85 52.20
C ASN A 26 10.19 11.70 51.70
N THR A 27 8.95 11.25 51.84
CA THR A 27 8.33 10.98 53.14
C THR A 27 7.21 9.95 53.08
N HIS A 28 7.03 9.34 54.24
CA HIS A 28 6.16 8.24 54.61
C HIS A 28 4.75 8.75 54.92
N VAL A 29 3.71 8.26 54.23
CA VAL A 29 2.30 8.36 54.63
C VAL A 29 1.62 7.02 54.34
N GLU A 30 0.79 6.60 55.28
CA GLU A 30 0.17 5.28 55.47
C GLU A 30 -0.74 4.74 54.35
N PRO A 31 -1.00 3.42 54.33
CA PRO A 31 -1.76 2.76 53.27
C PRO A 31 -3.27 2.86 53.53
N TYR A 32 -3.99 3.61 52.70
CA TYR A 32 -5.44 3.49 52.59
C TYR A 32 -5.76 2.44 51.52
N ILE A 33 -6.39 1.36 51.96
CA ILE A 33 -6.96 0.30 51.12
C ILE A 33 -8.09 0.93 50.31
N HIS A 34 -7.92 1.02 48.99
CA HIS A 34 -9.00 1.32 48.05
C HIS A 34 -9.08 0.19 47.03
N ASP A 35 -10.26 -0.43 46.96
CA ASP A 35 -10.64 -1.47 46.01
C ASP A 35 -10.36 -1.06 44.56
N PRO A 36 -9.82 -1.95 43.70
CA PRO A 36 -9.66 -1.67 42.29
C PRO A 36 -10.99 -1.87 41.55
N VAL A 37 -11.83 -0.84 41.52
CA VAL A 37 -12.94 -0.76 40.56
C VAL A 37 -12.39 -0.16 39.27
N VAL A 38 -12.03 -1.06 38.35
CA VAL A 38 -12.18 -0.98 36.88
C VAL A 38 -12.25 0.45 36.31
N ASP A 39 -11.10 1.08 36.09
CA ASP A 39 -10.97 2.31 35.29
C ASP A 39 -10.46 1.96 33.88
N ALA A 40 -11.24 1.13 33.18
CA ALA A 40 -11.09 0.99 31.74
C ALA A 40 -11.79 2.17 31.07
N PRO A 41 -11.14 2.92 30.16
CA PRO A 41 -11.80 3.99 29.44
C PRO A 41 -13.03 3.44 28.71
N PRO A 42 -14.15 4.18 28.68
CA PRO A 42 -15.35 3.72 27.99
C PRO A 42 -15.01 3.40 26.53
N PRO A 43 -15.55 2.31 25.96
CA PRO A 43 -15.33 1.99 24.56
C PRO A 43 -15.82 3.16 23.69
N PRO A 44 -15.10 3.51 22.61
CA PRO A 44 -15.53 4.57 21.71
C PRO A 44 -16.93 4.24 21.17
N PRO A 45 -17.81 5.25 21.04
CA PRO A 45 -19.19 5.03 20.61
C PRO A 45 -19.23 4.33 19.23
N PRO A 46 -20.22 3.45 18.99
CA PRO A 46 -20.36 2.79 17.71
C PRO A 46 -20.47 3.81 16.58
N LYS A 47 -19.65 3.60 15.56
CA LYS A 47 -19.55 4.45 14.37
C LYS A 47 -20.85 4.33 13.58
N ASP A 48 -21.83 5.17 13.88
CA ASP A 48 -23.05 5.28 13.09
C ASP A 48 -22.69 5.66 11.64
N HIS A 49 -22.75 4.67 10.74
CA HIS A 49 -22.75 4.91 9.30
C HIS A 49 -24.09 5.52 8.90
N LYS A 50 -24.29 6.79 9.25
CA LYS A 50 -25.34 7.61 8.65
C LYS A 50 -24.95 7.86 7.21
N ARG A 51 -25.57 7.08 6.32
CA ARG A 51 -25.78 7.43 4.92
C ARG A 51 -26.43 8.81 4.87
N ALA A 52 -25.62 9.85 4.69
CA ALA A 52 -26.12 11.13 4.23
C ALA A 52 -26.50 10.97 2.74
N SER A 53 -27.76 10.62 2.52
CA SER A 53 -28.43 10.87 1.25
C SER A 53 -28.94 12.31 1.30
N THR A 54 -28.05 13.27 1.06
CA THR A 54 -28.44 14.65 0.78
C THR A 54 -28.35 14.89 -0.72
N SER A 55 -29.50 14.64 -1.33
CA SER A 55 -29.97 15.27 -2.56
C SER A 55 -29.54 16.75 -2.58
N THR A 56 -28.48 17.05 -3.33
CA THR A 56 -28.23 18.38 -3.88
C THR A 56 -28.44 18.24 -5.38
N GLN A 57 -29.60 18.71 -5.83
CA GLN A 57 -29.85 19.00 -7.23
C GLN A 57 -28.77 19.99 -7.71
N ARG A 58 -27.95 19.56 -8.66
CA ARG A 58 -27.26 20.45 -9.59
C ARG A 58 -27.86 20.26 -10.97
N PRO A 59 -28.10 21.34 -11.73
CA PRO A 59 -28.69 21.23 -13.04
C PRO A 59 -27.69 20.64 -14.03
N PHE A 60 -28.25 19.74 -14.80
CA PHE A 60 -27.79 19.09 -16.00
C PHE A 60 -27.21 20.09 -17.03
N LEU A 61 -25.98 19.83 -17.47
CA LEU A 61 -25.32 20.28 -18.70
C LEU A 61 -24.05 19.41 -18.73
N GLY A 62 -24.04 18.25 -19.37
CA GLY A 62 -24.07 18.11 -20.81
C GLY A 62 -22.62 17.94 -21.26
N GLU A 63 -22.13 16.70 -21.29
CA GLU A 63 -21.08 16.19 -22.20
C GLU A 63 -20.67 14.76 -21.80
N GLU A 64 -21.04 13.82 -22.68
CA GLU A 64 -20.27 12.63 -23.08
C GLU A 64 -19.80 11.64 -22.01
N TYR A 65 -20.69 10.71 -21.66
CA TYR A 65 -20.33 9.41 -21.10
C TYR A 65 -19.78 8.49 -22.20
N ILE A 66 -18.45 8.43 -22.34
CA ILE A 66 -17.79 7.27 -22.98
C ILE A 66 -17.76 6.16 -21.94
N ASN A 67 -18.62 5.18 -22.20
CA ASN A 67 -18.84 3.99 -21.41
C ASN A 67 -17.86 2.91 -21.85
N GLU A 68 -16.73 2.75 -21.16
CA GLU A 68 -15.87 1.56 -21.33
C GLU A 68 -15.48 0.99 -19.96
N LYS A 69 -16.32 0.09 -19.46
CA LYS A 69 -15.92 -0.91 -18.48
C LYS A 69 -14.99 -1.91 -19.17
N PRO A 70 -13.78 -2.20 -18.65
CA PRO A 70 -13.03 -3.36 -19.10
C PRO A 70 -13.74 -4.62 -18.60
N LEU A 71 -14.21 -5.42 -19.56
CA LEU A 71 -14.64 -6.78 -19.35
C LEU A 71 -13.46 -7.60 -18.81
N LEU A 72 -13.63 -8.11 -17.60
CA LEU A 72 -12.89 -9.24 -17.05
C LEU A 72 -13.04 -10.42 -18.01
N PHE A 73 -12.01 -10.68 -18.82
CA PHE A 73 -11.81 -11.96 -19.46
C PHE A 73 -11.15 -12.90 -18.45
N ASP A 74 -11.98 -13.73 -17.84
CA ASP A 74 -11.54 -14.94 -17.14
C ASP A 74 -11.32 -16.01 -18.21
N VAL A 75 -10.06 -16.19 -18.62
CA VAL A 75 -9.66 -17.26 -19.55
C VAL A 75 -9.10 -18.40 -18.71
N ASP A 76 -10.01 -19.21 -18.17
CA ASP A 76 -9.70 -20.55 -17.68
C ASP A 76 -9.61 -21.49 -18.88
N LEU A 77 -8.42 -21.56 -19.50
CA LEU A 77 -8.11 -22.52 -20.55
C LEU A 77 -7.39 -23.73 -19.97
N ASN A 78 -8.18 -24.63 -19.37
CA ASN A 78 -7.74 -25.97 -18.99
C ASN A 78 -8.72 -26.98 -19.60
N VAL A 79 -8.48 -27.37 -20.87
CA VAL A 79 -9.15 -28.52 -21.47
C VAL A 79 -8.10 -29.53 -21.91
N LEU A 80 -8.03 -30.58 -21.09
CA LEU A 80 -7.28 -31.80 -21.27
C LEU A 80 -7.70 -32.55 -22.56
N ALA A 81 -6.68 -32.97 -23.29
CA ALA A 81 -6.53 -34.25 -23.99
C ALA A 81 -7.78 -35.09 -24.32
N ARG A 82 -8.10 -35.21 -25.62
CA ARG A 82 -8.66 -36.44 -26.21
C ARG A 82 -8.49 -36.47 -27.74
N PRO A 83 -7.73 -37.42 -28.32
CA PRO A 83 -7.85 -37.72 -29.75
C PRO A 83 -9.00 -38.72 -30.00
N PRO A 84 -9.90 -38.49 -30.98
CA PRO A 84 -10.76 -39.53 -31.51
C PRO A 84 -10.09 -40.30 -32.66
N GLN A 85 -10.42 -41.57 -32.70
CA GLN A 85 -9.90 -42.69 -33.48
C GLN A 85 -9.93 -42.52 -35.02
N PRO A 86 -9.06 -43.22 -35.77
CA PRO A 86 -9.25 -43.45 -37.20
C PRO A 86 -10.33 -44.52 -37.44
N ALA A 87 -11.19 -44.25 -38.42
CA ALA A 87 -12.24 -45.12 -38.90
C ALA A 87 -11.69 -46.46 -39.44
N SER A 88 -12.37 -47.53 -39.04
CA SER A 88 -12.25 -48.89 -39.56
C SER A 88 -12.62 -48.96 -41.04
N GLN A 89 -11.70 -49.43 -41.88
CA GLN A 89 -12.02 -49.92 -43.23
C GLN A 89 -12.10 -51.46 -43.25
N PRO A 90 -13.05 -52.04 -44.02
CA PRO A 90 -13.37 -53.46 -43.98
C PRO A 90 -12.45 -54.35 -44.84
N ILE A 91 -12.29 -55.57 -44.35
CA ILE A 91 -11.60 -56.73 -44.93
C ILE A 91 -12.27 -57.17 -46.24
N PRO A 92 -11.55 -57.31 -47.38
CA PRO A 92 -12.09 -57.93 -48.58
C PRO A 92 -11.96 -59.47 -48.57
N VAL A 93 -13.12 -60.11 -48.41
CA VAL A 93 -13.67 -61.28 -49.13
C VAL A 93 -12.68 -62.32 -49.69
N ILE A 94 -12.64 -63.48 -49.02
CA ILE A 94 -12.09 -64.77 -49.47
C ILE A 94 -12.91 -65.27 -50.68
N GLN A 95 -12.34 -65.25 -51.88
CA GLN A 95 -12.91 -65.91 -53.06
C GLN A 95 -12.60 -67.42 -53.02
N LYS A 96 -13.66 -68.22 -52.99
CA LYS A 96 -13.64 -69.68 -52.99
C LYS A 96 -13.27 -70.21 -54.37
N ILE A 97 -12.20 -71.00 -54.45
CA ILE A 97 -11.81 -71.78 -55.63
C ILE A 97 -12.70 -73.03 -55.70
N PRO A 98 -13.36 -73.35 -56.84
CA PRO A 98 -14.16 -74.57 -56.99
C PRO A 98 -13.29 -75.82 -57.23
N PRO A 99 -13.74 -77.01 -56.77
CA PRO A 99 -12.97 -78.25 -56.83
C PRO A 99 -12.99 -78.96 -58.20
N ARG A 100 -11.88 -79.68 -58.44
CA ARG A 100 -11.52 -80.55 -59.58
C ARG A 100 -12.64 -81.45 -60.11
N ILE A 101 -12.77 -81.50 -61.44
CA ILE A 101 -13.41 -82.60 -62.19
C ILE A 101 -12.34 -83.66 -62.51
N PRO A 102 -12.50 -84.94 -62.12
CA PRO A 102 -11.60 -86.01 -62.49
C PRO A 102 -11.97 -86.50 -63.91
N ALA A 103 -11.29 -86.00 -64.93
CA ALA A 103 -11.40 -86.56 -66.28
C ALA A 103 -10.75 -87.95 -66.29
N LYS A 104 -11.61 -88.97 -66.34
CA LYS A 104 -11.26 -90.39 -66.46
C LYS A 104 -10.34 -90.60 -67.66
N ALA A 105 -9.16 -91.15 -67.38
CA ALA A 105 -8.22 -91.66 -68.36
C ALA A 105 -8.91 -92.71 -69.26
N TYR A 106 -8.89 -92.48 -70.57
CA TYR A 106 -9.22 -93.48 -71.58
C TYR A 106 -7.92 -94.20 -71.93
N SER A 107 -7.68 -95.37 -71.33
CA SER A 107 -6.54 -96.21 -71.67
C SER A 107 -6.85 -97.01 -72.93
N PRO A 108 -6.09 -96.90 -74.03
CA PRO A 108 -6.27 -97.75 -75.20
C PRO A 108 -5.83 -99.21 -74.93
N PRO A 109 -6.42 -100.20 -75.65
CA PRO A 109 -6.29 -101.62 -75.36
C PRO A 109 -4.86 -102.14 -75.56
N ILE A 110 -4.37 -102.86 -74.56
CA ILE A 110 -3.07 -103.53 -74.54
C ILE A 110 -3.14 -104.73 -75.49
N ILE A 111 -2.51 -104.60 -76.65
CA ILE A 111 -2.22 -105.73 -77.55
C ILE A 111 -1.11 -106.56 -76.88
N PRO A 112 -1.24 -107.90 -76.76
CA PRO A 112 -0.19 -108.74 -76.19
C PRO A 112 1.02 -108.78 -77.13
N LEU A 113 1.98 -107.88 -76.90
CA LEU A 113 3.27 -107.89 -77.55
C LEU A 113 4.11 -109.06 -77.04
N THR A 114 4.83 -109.69 -77.96
CA THR A 114 5.82 -110.73 -77.71
C THR A 114 6.93 -110.23 -76.76
N PRO A 115 7.55 -111.11 -75.95
CA PRO A 115 8.51 -110.72 -74.90
C PRO A 115 9.69 -109.87 -75.39
N GLU A 116 10.14 -110.06 -76.64
CA GLU A 116 11.26 -109.30 -77.23
C GLU A 116 10.89 -107.86 -77.62
N GLU A 117 9.69 -107.62 -78.16
CA GLU A 117 9.26 -106.28 -78.54
C GLU A 117 9.00 -105.40 -77.32
N LYS A 118 8.55 -106.01 -76.21
CA LYS A 118 8.36 -105.32 -74.92
C LYS A 118 9.69 -104.87 -74.30
N ALA A 119 10.78 -105.62 -74.51
CA ALA A 119 12.11 -105.24 -74.06
C ALA A 119 12.70 -104.08 -74.88
N ARG A 120 12.57 -104.13 -76.21
CA ARG A 120 12.99 -103.02 -77.10
C ARG A 120 12.23 -101.72 -76.82
N ARG A 121 10.92 -101.81 -76.57
CA ARG A 121 10.08 -100.64 -76.28
C ARG A 121 10.39 -100.01 -74.90
N ARG A 122 10.82 -100.81 -73.92
CA ARG A 122 11.29 -100.30 -72.62
C ARG A 122 12.61 -99.55 -72.72
N LEU A 123 13.57 -100.06 -73.50
CA LEU A 123 14.84 -99.37 -73.73
C LEU A 123 14.65 -98.06 -74.52
N ALA A 124 13.79 -98.07 -75.55
CA ALA A 124 13.45 -96.87 -76.29
C ALA A 124 12.71 -95.82 -75.43
N ALA A 125 11.78 -96.26 -74.56
CA ALA A 125 11.08 -95.38 -73.63
C ALA A 125 11.98 -94.84 -72.51
N GLN A 126 12.95 -95.64 -72.02
CA GLN A 126 13.95 -95.17 -71.05
C GLN A 126 14.85 -94.11 -71.69
N HIS A 127 15.35 -94.36 -72.90
CA HIS A 127 16.19 -93.40 -73.63
C HIS A 127 15.43 -92.10 -73.97
N GLN A 128 14.15 -92.17 -74.36
CA GLN A 128 13.33 -90.97 -74.56
C GLN A 128 13.08 -90.23 -73.24
N SER A 129 12.79 -90.96 -72.15
CA SER A 129 12.60 -90.33 -70.83
C SER A 129 13.88 -89.69 -70.30
N GLU A 130 15.04 -90.24 -70.60
CA GLU A 130 16.34 -89.65 -70.23
C GLU A 130 16.63 -88.37 -71.01
N LEU A 131 16.39 -88.35 -72.33
CA LEU A 131 16.53 -87.14 -73.14
C LEU A 131 15.53 -86.05 -72.75
N GLU A 132 14.28 -86.41 -72.46
CA GLU A 132 13.26 -85.46 -71.97
C GLU A 132 13.60 -84.93 -70.58
N LYS A 133 14.14 -85.77 -69.69
CA LYS A 133 14.62 -85.34 -68.36
C LYS A 133 15.81 -84.40 -68.48
N GLU A 134 16.76 -84.66 -69.37
CA GLU A 134 17.87 -83.73 -69.60
C GLU A 134 17.40 -82.40 -70.18
N ALA A 135 16.44 -82.39 -71.11
CA ALA A 135 15.87 -81.17 -71.66
C ALA A 135 15.10 -80.37 -70.60
N MET A 136 14.29 -81.03 -69.76
CA MET A 136 13.59 -80.41 -68.63
C MET A 136 14.56 -79.82 -67.61
N LEU A 137 15.66 -80.52 -67.28
CA LEU A 137 16.66 -80.01 -66.35
C LEU A 137 17.37 -78.77 -66.89
N ARG A 138 17.61 -78.68 -68.21
CA ARG A 138 18.18 -77.48 -68.84
C ARG A 138 17.18 -76.31 -68.83
N GLU A 139 15.93 -76.55 -69.20
CA GLU A 139 14.89 -75.51 -69.19
C GLU A 139 14.57 -75.01 -67.77
N GLU A 140 14.54 -75.91 -66.78
CA GLU A 140 14.33 -75.55 -65.38
C GLU A 140 15.53 -74.78 -64.81
N HIS A 141 16.75 -75.14 -65.19
CA HIS A 141 17.96 -74.38 -64.85
C HIS A 141 17.94 -72.97 -65.45
N GLU A 142 17.56 -72.83 -66.72
CA GLU A 142 17.44 -71.52 -67.38
C GLU A 142 16.35 -70.65 -66.73
N ARG A 143 15.19 -71.24 -66.40
CA ARG A 143 14.12 -70.53 -65.66
C ARG A 143 14.51 -70.15 -64.23
N GLN A 144 15.35 -70.95 -63.57
CA GLN A 144 15.88 -70.61 -62.25
C GLN A 144 16.92 -69.48 -62.33
N GLU A 145 17.75 -69.46 -63.36
CA GLU A 145 18.73 -68.40 -63.60
C GLU A 145 18.07 -67.06 -63.94
N THR A 146 17.03 -67.05 -64.79
CA THR A 146 16.27 -65.82 -65.08
C THR A 146 15.57 -65.29 -63.83
N LYS A 147 14.88 -66.15 -63.08
CA LYS A 147 14.26 -65.77 -61.79
C LYS A 147 15.28 -65.26 -60.76
N ARG A 148 16.48 -65.84 -60.72
CA ARG A 148 17.56 -65.34 -59.84
C ARG A 148 18.02 -63.95 -60.25
N ARG A 149 18.18 -63.70 -61.55
CA ARG A 149 18.57 -62.37 -62.06
C ARG A 149 17.49 -61.32 -61.79
N GLU A 150 16.23 -61.63 -62.10
CA GLU A 150 15.09 -60.75 -61.81
C GLU A 150 15.00 -60.43 -60.32
N LYS A 151 15.18 -61.44 -59.45
CA LYS A 151 15.16 -61.23 -58.00
C LYS A 151 16.32 -60.36 -57.50
N LEU A 152 17.52 -60.54 -58.06
CA LEU A 152 18.69 -59.73 -57.72
C LEU A 152 18.55 -58.28 -58.21
N GLU A 153 18.00 -58.06 -59.40
CA GLU A 153 17.71 -56.73 -59.92
C GLU A 153 16.62 -56.03 -59.11
N GLN A 154 15.56 -56.75 -58.73
CA GLN A 154 14.50 -56.23 -57.88
C GLN A 154 15.02 -55.86 -56.49
N GLU A 155 15.82 -56.72 -55.86
CA GLU A 155 16.42 -56.43 -54.55
C GLU A 155 17.37 -55.23 -54.61
N ARG A 156 18.07 -55.04 -55.73
CA ARG A 156 18.92 -53.87 -55.95
C ARG A 156 18.10 -52.58 -56.06
N LEU A 157 17.01 -52.59 -56.84
CA LEU A 157 16.11 -51.45 -56.98
C LEU A 157 15.43 -51.09 -55.64
N GLU A 158 15.02 -52.10 -54.86
CA GLU A 158 14.42 -51.88 -53.53
C GLU A 158 15.42 -51.25 -52.54
N ARG A 159 16.71 -51.62 -52.60
CA ARG A 159 17.75 -50.97 -51.79
C ARG A 159 18.01 -49.53 -52.23
N GLU A 160 18.08 -49.27 -53.53
CA GLU A 160 18.26 -47.91 -54.08
C GLU A 160 17.06 -47.02 -53.67
N GLU A 161 15.81 -47.50 -53.80
CA GLU A 161 14.62 -46.76 -53.32
C GLU A 161 14.60 -46.55 -51.80
N GLU A 162 15.02 -47.54 -51.00
CA GLU A 162 15.11 -47.37 -49.55
C GLU A 162 16.16 -46.33 -49.14
N GLU A 163 17.30 -46.30 -49.85
CA GLU A 163 18.36 -45.32 -49.63
C GLU A 163 17.88 -43.91 -50.00
N GLU A 164 17.19 -43.75 -51.13
CA GLU A 164 16.59 -42.49 -51.54
C GLU A 164 15.53 -42.01 -50.52
N ARG A 165 14.64 -42.89 -50.07
CA ARG A 165 13.65 -42.55 -49.03
C ARG A 165 14.30 -42.15 -47.73
N LYS A 166 15.36 -42.84 -47.30
CA LYS A 166 16.13 -42.49 -46.09
C LYS A 166 16.84 -41.14 -46.25
N ALA A 167 17.38 -40.85 -47.43
CA ALA A 167 18.04 -39.57 -47.71
C ALA A 167 17.04 -38.40 -47.64
N VAL A 168 15.87 -38.52 -48.29
CA VAL A 168 14.81 -37.51 -48.23
C VAL A 168 14.35 -37.28 -46.79
N LEU A 169 14.12 -38.36 -46.03
CA LEU A 169 13.67 -38.25 -44.64
C LEU A 169 14.73 -37.60 -43.73
N GLN A 170 16.02 -37.86 -43.98
CA GLN A 170 17.11 -37.18 -43.28
C GLN A 170 17.23 -35.70 -43.63
N GLU A 171 17.04 -35.33 -44.90
CA GLU A 171 17.02 -33.94 -45.33
C GLU A 171 15.84 -33.18 -44.74
N GLU A 172 14.65 -33.79 -44.70
CA GLU A 172 13.46 -33.23 -44.05
C GLU A 172 13.69 -33.03 -42.55
N LEU A 173 14.29 -34.02 -41.86
CA LEU A 173 14.64 -33.91 -40.44
C LEU A 173 15.65 -32.78 -40.19
N ARG A 174 16.67 -32.65 -41.03
CA ARG A 174 17.65 -31.56 -40.93
C ARG A 174 17.01 -30.20 -41.18
N ALA A 175 16.15 -30.08 -42.19
CA ALA A 175 15.43 -28.85 -42.48
C ALA A 175 14.46 -28.46 -41.35
N ALA A 176 13.75 -29.44 -40.77
CA ALA A 176 12.87 -29.24 -39.63
C ALA A 176 13.65 -28.80 -38.37
N ALA A 177 14.79 -29.44 -38.08
CA ALA A 177 15.65 -29.07 -36.97
C ALA A 177 16.19 -27.64 -37.12
N LEU A 178 16.59 -27.24 -38.34
CA LEU A 178 17.10 -25.90 -38.61
C LEU A 178 15.99 -24.83 -38.49
N ARG A 179 14.79 -25.12 -38.97
CA ARG A 179 13.62 -24.24 -38.77
C ARG A 179 13.27 -24.06 -37.30
N LYS A 180 13.27 -25.16 -36.52
CA LYS A 180 13.01 -25.10 -35.08
C LYS A 180 14.08 -24.29 -34.34
N ALA A 181 15.36 -24.50 -34.67
CA ALA A 181 16.46 -23.76 -34.06
C ALA A 181 16.42 -22.25 -34.38
N ARG A 182 15.93 -21.87 -35.57
CA ARG A 182 15.75 -20.47 -35.93
C ARG A 182 14.61 -19.82 -35.15
N LEU A 183 13.44 -20.48 -35.10
CA LEU A 183 12.29 -20.00 -34.34
C LEU A 183 12.62 -19.85 -32.85
N GLU A 184 13.34 -20.82 -32.28
CA GLU A 184 13.75 -20.77 -30.87
C GLU A 184 14.69 -19.59 -30.57
N ARG A 185 15.57 -19.21 -31.51
CA ARG A 185 16.43 -18.01 -31.33
C ARG A 185 15.60 -16.72 -31.39
N GLU A 186 14.70 -16.63 -32.37
CA GLU A 186 13.82 -15.47 -32.52
C GLU A 186 12.89 -15.32 -31.29
N GLU A 187 12.35 -16.42 -30.75
CA GLU A 187 11.57 -16.41 -29.51
C GLU A 187 12.39 -15.96 -28.30
N ARG A 188 13.63 -16.45 -28.15
CA ARG A 188 14.53 -16.02 -27.06
C ARG A 188 14.85 -14.53 -27.14
N GLU A 189 15.12 -14.00 -28.33
CA GLU A 189 15.38 -12.57 -28.53
C GLU A 189 14.15 -11.71 -28.15
N ILE A 190 12.95 -12.15 -28.52
CA ILE A 190 11.70 -11.47 -28.15
C ILE A 190 11.45 -11.55 -26.63
N GLU A 191 11.70 -12.70 -26.00
CA GLU A 191 11.58 -12.85 -24.55
C GLU A 191 12.58 -11.97 -23.80
N GLU A 192 13.83 -11.88 -24.28
CA GLU A 192 14.85 -11.02 -23.70
C GLU A 192 14.48 -9.53 -23.81
N GLN A 193 13.98 -9.09 -24.97
CA GLN A 193 13.49 -7.72 -25.16
C GLN A 193 12.32 -7.40 -24.22
N ARG A 194 11.32 -8.30 -24.15
CA ARG A 194 10.18 -8.13 -23.22
C ARG A 194 10.62 -8.08 -21.77
N LEU A 195 11.62 -8.88 -21.39
CA LEU A 195 12.16 -8.89 -20.04
C LEU A 195 12.90 -7.58 -19.72
N GLN A 196 13.63 -7.03 -20.68
CA GLN A 196 14.29 -5.72 -20.55
C GLN A 196 13.28 -4.59 -20.40
N GLU A 197 12.27 -4.52 -21.28
CA GLU A 197 11.20 -3.52 -21.20
C GLU A 197 10.45 -3.59 -19.85
N LEU A 198 10.17 -4.81 -19.36
CA LEU A 198 9.49 -4.98 -18.07
C LEU A 198 10.37 -4.52 -16.90
N ARG A 199 11.70 -4.73 -16.98
CA ARG A 199 12.65 -4.25 -15.96
C ARG A 199 12.72 -2.73 -15.96
N GLU A 200 12.83 -2.11 -17.13
CA GLU A 200 12.87 -0.65 -17.27
C GLU A 200 11.57 -0.02 -16.75
N ARG A 201 10.41 -0.58 -17.14
CA ARG A 201 9.11 -0.12 -16.65
C ARG A 201 9.01 -0.21 -15.12
N LYS A 202 9.49 -1.31 -14.53
CA LYS A 202 9.52 -1.48 -13.06
C LYS A 202 10.46 -0.48 -12.38
N GLN A 203 11.62 -0.19 -12.97
CA GLN A 203 12.55 0.81 -12.43
C GLN A 203 11.92 2.21 -12.46
N LEU A 204 11.33 2.60 -13.59
CA LEU A 204 10.70 3.89 -13.77
C LEU A 204 9.49 4.07 -12.83
N GLU A 205 8.68 3.02 -12.64
CA GLU A 205 7.59 3.04 -11.66
C GLU A 205 8.10 3.19 -10.22
N LYS A 206 9.18 2.49 -9.86
CA LYS A 206 9.82 2.61 -8.55
C LYS A 206 10.36 4.02 -8.31
N GLU A 207 10.99 4.62 -9.32
CA GLU A 207 11.49 6.00 -9.26
C GLU A 207 10.34 7.01 -9.11
N ARG A 208 9.25 6.86 -9.87
CA ARG A 208 8.06 7.70 -9.75
C ARG A 208 7.46 7.62 -8.34
N ARG A 209 7.32 6.42 -7.79
CA ARG A 209 6.84 6.23 -6.41
C ARG A 209 7.75 6.91 -5.41
N LEU A 210 9.07 6.79 -5.57
CA LEU A 210 10.05 7.40 -4.68
C LEU A 210 10.07 8.94 -4.77
N GLN A 211 9.87 9.50 -5.97
CA GLN A 211 9.71 10.94 -6.16
C GLN A 211 8.43 11.44 -5.49
N TYR A 212 7.31 10.76 -5.73
CA TYR A 212 6.03 11.11 -5.12
C TYR A 212 6.09 11.06 -3.58
N THR A 213 6.73 10.03 -3.00
CA THR A 213 6.91 9.97 -1.54
C THR A 213 7.77 11.13 -1.03
N LYS A 214 8.85 11.48 -1.74
CA LYS A 214 9.72 12.62 -1.37
C LYS A 214 8.97 13.95 -1.44
N GLU A 215 8.12 14.14 -2.46
CA GLU A 215 7.29 15.34 -2.58
C GLU A 215 6.26 15.44 -1.46
N MET A 216 5.60 14.33 -1.12
CA MET A 216 4.65 14.27 -0.01
C MET A 216 5.33 14.52 1.35
N GLU A 217 6.53 13.99 1.57
CA GLU A 217 7.32 14.25 2.78
C GLU A 217 7.75 15.72 2.86
N ARG A 218 8.23 16.29 1.76
CA ARG A 218 8.57 17.72 1.68
C ARG A 218 7.36 18.60 1.98
N TRP A 219 6.21 18.28 1.40
CA TRP A 219 4.97 19.02 1.65
C TRP A 219 4.56 18.95 3.12
N ARG A 220 4.64 17.79 3.76
CA ARG A 220 4.37 17.66 5.21
C ARG A 220 5.37 18.44 6.06
N ALA A 221 6.65 18.38 5.73
CA ALA A 221 7.69 19.14 6.42
C ALA A 221 7.46 20.65 6.28
N GLU A 222 7.07 21.12 5.11
CA GLU A 222 6.77 22.54 4.87
C GLU A 222 5.52 22.99 5.63
N GLN A 223 4.46 22.18 5.70
CA GLN A 223 3.29 22.51 6.52
C GLN A 223 3.64 22.59 8.01
N MET A 224 4.46 21.66 8.50
CA MET A 224 4.93 21.65 9.89
C MET A 224 5.78 22.88 10.18
N GLN A 225 6.71 23.23 9.28
CA GLN A 225 7.56 24.41 9.41
C GLN A 225 6.74 25.71 9.40
N ARG A 226 5.71 25.82 8.54
CA ARG A 226 4.81 26.98 8.53
C ARG A 226 4.00 27.10 9.81
N ALA A 227 3.51 25.98 10.34
CA ALA A 227 2.79 25.98 11.62
C ALA A 227 3.72 26.39 12.77
N GLU A 228 4.94 25.86 12.81
CA GLU A 228 5.95 26.21 13.81
C GLU A 228 6.36 27.70 13.71
N SER A 229 6.58 28.22 12.50
CA SER A 229 6.91 29.64 12.32
C SER A 229 5.76 30.55 12.75
N GLN A 230 4.50 30.19 12.46
CA GLN A 230 3.35 30.97 12.92
C GLN A 230 3.18 30.93 14.44
N CYS A 231 3.42 29.77 15.07
CA CYS A 231 3.39 29.67 16.53
C CYS A 231 4.52 30.47 17.17
N SER A 232 5.74 30.37 16.62
CA SER A 232 6.91 31.11 17.10
C SER A 232 6.73 32.63 16.95
N GLU A 233 6.21 33.10 15.82
CA GLU A 233 5.96 34.53 15.58
C GLU A 233 4.92 35.09 16.55
N LYS A 234 3.80 34.36 16.75
CA LYS A 234 2.79 34.72 17.74
C LYS A 234 3.35 34.74 19.16
N GLU A 235 4.20 33.78 19.52
CA GLU A 235 4.83 33.75 20.83
C GLU A 235 5.83 34.90 21.03
N GLU A 236 6.60 35.25 20.01
CA GLU A 236 7.53 36.38 20.08
C GLU A 236 6.79 37.72 20.16
N GLU A 237 5.74 37.91 19.36
CA GLU A 237 4.86 39.07 19.45
C GLU A 237 4.22 39.18 20.83
N ARG A 238 3.74 38.07 21.38
CA ARG A 238 3.25 37.98 22.76
C ARG A 238 4.31 38.43 23.76
N ARG A 239 5.53 37.92 23.64
CA ARG A 239 6.63 38.28 24.53
C ARG A 239 6.94 39.78 24.46
N ARG A 240 7.02 40.36 23.26
CA ARG A 240 7.24 41.79 23.07
C ARG A 240 6.11 42.64 23.65
N SER A 241 4.86 42.18 23.49
CA SER A 241 3.69 42.86 24.06
C SER A 241 3.71 42.85 25.60
N VAL A 242 4.05 41.72 26.21
CA VAL A 242 4.20 41.58 27.67
C VAL A 242 5.34 42.46 28.19
N GLU A 243 6.51 42.44 27.55
CA GLU A 243 7.65 43.28 27.93
C GLU A 243 7.31 44.78 27.78
N GLY A 244 6.63 45.16 26.69
CA GLY A 244 6.15 46.53 26.47
C GLY A 244 5.13 46.97 27.51
N ARG A 245 4.18 46.10 27.87
CA ARG A 245 3.20 46.35 28.95
C ARG A 245 3.90 46.51 30.29
N ARG A 246 4.85 45.63 30.62
CA ARG A 246 5.62 45.73 31.87
C ARG A 246 6.32 47.07 32.01
N MET A 247 6.92 47.58 30.94
CA MET A 247 7.54 48.93 30.95
C MET A 247 6.51 50.05 31.13
N ARG A 248 5.34 49.97 30.48
CA ARG A 248 4.26 50.96 30.65
C ARG A 248 3.70 50.93 32.07
N VAL A 249 3.42 49.75 32.60
CA VAL A 249 2.95 49.53 33.97
C VAL A 249 3.95 50.08 34.98
N ALA A 250 5.25 49.82 34.81
CA ALA A 250 6.29 50.39 35.68
C ALA A 250 6.29 51.93 35.66
N ARG A 251 6.21 52.54 34.47
CA ARG A 251 6.10 54.01 34.35
C ARG A 251 4.83 54.55 34.99
N MET A 252 3.69 53.89 34.77
CA MET A 252 2.42 54.29 35.36
C MET A 252 2.41 54.13 36.88
N ASN A 253 3.07 53.11 37.41
CA ASN A 253 3.23 52.91 38.85
C ASN A 253 3.96 54.13 39.45
N GLU A 254 5.10 54.52 38.87
CA GLU A 254 5.80 55.75 39.28
C GLU A 254 4.91 57.00 39.18
N GLU A 255 4.17 57.16 38.08
CA GLU A 255 3.27 58.31 37.90
C GLU A 255 2.12 58.31 38.91
N VAL A 256 1.37 57.23 39.06
CA VAL A 256 0.16 57.15 39.90
C VAL A 256 0.47 57.46 41.36
N PHE A 257 1.63 57.03 41.87
CA PHE A 257 1.98 57.20 43.29
C PHE A 257 2.93 58.36 43.60
N SER A 258 3.57 58.99 42.60
CA SER A 258 4.47 60.14 42.83
C SER A 258 3.75 61.47 43.06
N ALA A 259 2.48 61.60 42.67
CA ALA A 259 1.70 62.82 42.84
C ALA A 259 0.49 62.61 43.77
N SER A 260 0.28 63.53 44.72
CA SER A 260 -0.83 63.54 45.69
C SER A 260 -2.21 63.82 45.05
N THR A 261 -2.51 63.16 43.94
CA THR A 261 -3.66 63.47 43.09
C THR A 261 -4.76 62.43 43.28
N ALA A 262 -5.72 62.75 44.15
CA ALA A 262 -6.99 62.04 44.28
C ALA A 262 -7.75 61.89 42.94
N ASP A 263 -7.45 62.77 41.97
CA ASP A 263 -8.02 62.77 40.62
C ASP A 263 -7.56 61.57 39.77
N ARG A 264 -6.45 60.89 40.12
CA ARG A 264 -5.96 59.70 39.40
C ARG A 264 -6.65 58.41 39.83
N MET A 265 -7.42 58.45 40.92
CA MET A 265 -8.11 57.30 41.52
C MET A 265 -9.57 57.17 41.02
N VAL A 266 -9.96 57.93 40.01
CA VAL A 266 -11.31 57.94 39.43
C VAL A 266 -11.28 57.76 37.92
N GLY A 267 -12.38 57.28 37.35
CA GLY A 267 -12.52 57.12 35.91
C GLY A 267 -13.77 56.37 35.49
N TRP A 268 -13.84 55.98 34.22
CA TRP A 268 -14.90 55.15 33.69
C TRP A 268 -14.41 53.74 33.42
N VAL A 269 -15.27 52.76 33.70
CA VAL A 269 -15.03 51.35 33.39
C VAL A 269 -16.35 50.71 33.00
N THR A 270 -16.32 49.78 32.05
CA THR A 270 -17.49 48.95 31.77
C THR A 270 -17.30 47.60 32.44
N VAL A 271 -18.22 47.22 33.31
CA VAL A 271 -18.13 46.00 34.12
C VAL A 271 -19.27 45.05 33.77
N GLN A 272 -18.99 43.75 33.81
CA GLN A 272 -19.96 42.67 33.78
C GLN A 272 -19.87 41.93 35.13
N PRO A 273 -20.80 42.19 36.05
CA PRO A 273 -20.89 41.46 37.31
C PRO A 273 -21.18 39.97 37.09
N PRO A 274 -20.78 39.09 38.00
CA PRO A 274 -20.91 37.63 37.86
C PRO A 274 -22.37 37.16 37.68
N ASN A 275 -23.33 37.89 38.25
CA ASN A 275 -24.76 37.56 38.20
C ASN A 275 -25.50 38.24 37.03
N MET A 276 -24.81 38.99 36.18
CA MET A 276 -25.42 39.75 35.09
C MET A 276 -24.67 39.51 33.78
N LEU A 277 -25.40 39.06 32.76
CA LEU A 277 -24.84 38.92 31.41
C LEU A 277 -24.65 40.27 30.71
N ALA A 278 -25.23 41.35 31.22
CA ALA A 278 -25.17 42.67 30.61
C ALA A 278 -23.96 43.48 31.10
N TRP A 279 -23.22 44.05 30.15
CA TRP A 279 -22.17 45.04 30.39
C TRP A 279 -22.79 46.37 30.85
N LYS A 280 -22.25 46.93 31.93
CA LYS A 280 -22.71 48.21 32.49
C LYS A 280 -21.54 49.18 32.65
N ARG A 281 -21.70 50.37 32.07
CA ARG A 281 -20.73 51.45 32.26
C ARG A 281 -20.90 52.08 33.64
N ARG A 282 -19.82 52.17 34.39
CA ARG A 282 -19.76 52.68 35.77
C ARG A 282 -18.65 53.70 35.92
N TYR A 283 -18.91 54.72 36.71
CA TYR A 283 -17.87 55.64 37.16
C TYR A 283 -17.23 55.05 38.41
N TYR A 284 -15.94 54.76 38.38
CA TYR A 284 -15.24 54.17 39.50
C TYR A 284 -14.50 55.22 40.34
N LYS A 285 -14.35 54.93 41.63
CA LYS A 285 -13.49 55.65 42.57
C LYS A 285 -12.78 54.65 43.47
N PHE A 286 -11.46 54.71 43.55
CA PHE A 286 -10.68 53.95 44.51
C PHE A 286 -10.60 54.67 45.85
N GLU A 287 -10.80 53.93 46.92
CA GLU A 287 -10.51 54.34 48.29
C GLU A 287 -9.39 53.42 48.80
N LEU A 288 -8.15 53.88 48.66
CA LEU A 288 -6.94 53.22 49.16
C LEU A 288 -6.73 53.64 50.62
N GLY A 289 -7.22 52.82 51.55
CA GLY A 289 -7.04 53.02 52.99
C GLY A 289 -5.98 52.08 53.57
N HIS A 290 -5.36 52.46 54.69
CA HIS A 290 -4.41 51.59 55.40
C HIS A 290 -5.01 50.29 55.95
N ALA A 291 -6.34 50.22 56.09
CA ALA A 291 -7.05 49.09 56.69
C ALA A 291 -8.08 48.44 55.77
N GLU A 292 -8.60 49.16 54.78
CA GLU A 292 -9.57 48.63 53.82
C GLU A 292 -9.39 49.33 52.48
N SER A 293 -9.00 48.57 51.47
CA SER A 293 -8.95 49.02 50.07
C SER A 293 -10.22 48.55 49.34
N LYS A 294 -10.92 49.49 48.70
CA LYS A 294 -12.14 49.19 47.93
C LYS A 294 -12.29 50.05 46.69
N MET A 295 -12.93 49.49 45.66
CA MET A 295 -13.36 50.21 44.45
C MET A 295 -14.86 50.43 44.51
N LEU A 296 -15.26 51.70 44.50
CA LEU A 296 -16.66 52.13 44.51
C LEU A 296 -17.12 52.39 43.09
N LEU A 297 -18.24 51.79 42.68
CA LEU A 297 -18.80 51.93 41.35
C LEU A 297 -20.11 52.72 41.41
N TYR A 298 -20.15 53.84 40.72
CA TYR A 298 -21.29 54.76 40.64
C TYR A 298 -21.91 54.73 39.24
N GLY A 299 -23.16 55.18 39.14
CA GLY A 299 -23.82 55.37 37.85
C GLY A 299 -23.25 56.57 37.08
N ASN A 300 -22.89 57.63 37.80
CA ASN A 300 -22.47 58.90 37.22
C ASN A 300 -21.49 59.62 38.16
N PRO A 301 -20.47 60.35 37.65
CA PRO A 301 -19.57 61.18 38.45
C PRO A 301 -20.27 62.27 39.28
N ARG A 302 -21.50 62.67 38.93
CA ARG A 302 -22.27 63.65 39.70
C ARG A 302 -23.00 63.04 40.90
N GLU A 303 -23.23 61.73 40.87
CA GLU A 303 -24.05 61.00 41.84
C GLU A 303 -23.18 60.15 42.77
N VAL A 304 -22.20 60.78 43.44
CA VAL A 304 -21.21 60.09 44.29
C VAL A 304 -21.75 59.83 45.72
N VAL A 305 -23.04 60.01 45.96
CA VAL A 305 -23.65 59.90 47.30
C VAL A 305 -23.78 58.44 47.74
N LYS A 306 -24.17 57.55 46.82
CA LYS A 306 -24.35 56.12 47.10
C LYS A 306 -23.74 55.30 45.97
N PRO A 307 -22.72 54.46 46.25
CA PRO A 307 -22.21 53.53 45.25
C PRO A 307 -23.30 52.50 44.90
N LEU A 308 -23.39 52.17 43.62
CA LEU A 308 -24.27 51.11 43.13
C LEU A 308 -23.70 49.74 43.47
N ASP A 309 -22.40 49.59 43.27
CA ASP A 309 -21.66 48.37 43.54
C ASP A 309 -20.38 48.74 44.31
N VAL A 310 -19.99 47.91 45.28
CA VAL A 310 -18.78 48.10 46.10
C VAL A 310 -17.94 46.84 45.95
N LEU A 311 -16.72 47.02 45.46
CA LEU A 311 -15.79 45.93 45.23
C LEU A 311 -14.70 45.96 46.32
N PRO A 312 -14.76 45.07 47.32
CA PRO A 312 -13.67 44.90 48.28
C PRO A 312 -12.43 44.36 47.55
N LEU A 313 -11.28 45.01 47.75
CA LEU A 313 -10.03 44.64 47.06
C LEU A 313 -9.05 43.97 48.02
N ASP A 314 -9.08 44.34 49.30
CA ASP A 314 -8.15 43.85 50.31
C ASP A 314 -8.35 42.36 50.62
N GLY A 315 -7.35 41.55 50.27
CA GLY A 315 -7.30 40.10 50.54
C GLY A 315 -8.37 39.23 49.86
N GLN A 316 -9.23 39.80 49.00
CA GLN A 316 -10.31 39.07 48.32
C GLN A 316 -10.04 38.80 46.85
N ILE A 317 -9.12 39.54 46.21
CA ILE A 317 -8.72 39.28 44.83
C ILE A 317 -7.61 38.24 44.85
N ASP A 318 -7.83 37.14 44.13
CA ASP A 318 -6.86 36.07 43.92
C ASP A 318 -5.91 36.42 42.77
N SER A 319 -6.48 36.80 41.61
CA SER A 319 -5.68 37.07 40.41
C SER A 319 -6.34 38.08 39.47
N LEU A 320 -5.49 38.82 38.76
CA LEU A 320 -5.82 39.73 37.66
C LEU A 320 -5.50 39.01 36.36
N ALA A 321 -6.53 38.66 35.58
CA ALA A 321 -6.38 37.81 34.41
C ALA A 321 -6.67 38.55 33.10
N GLU A 322 -5.90 38.25 32.06
CA GLU A 322 -6.21 38.70 30.70
C GLU A 322 -7.04 37.66 29.94
N TRP A 323 -7.53 38.02 28.75
CA TRP A 323 -8.35 37.14 27.92
C TRP A 323 -7.68 35.78 27.61
N TYR A 324 -6.35 35.74 27.48
CA TYR A 324 -5.61 34.49 27.23
C TYR A 324 -5.42 33.62 28.50
N GLU A 325 -5.80 34.10 29.68
CA GLU A 325 -5.63 33.39 30.96
C GLU A 325 -6.90 32.63 31.37
N GLY A 326 -7.55 32.00 30.38
CA GLY A 326 -8.80 31.25 30.55
C GLY A 326 -10.07 32.07 30.36
N PHE A 327 -9.97 33.27 29.76
CA PHE A 327 -11.09 34.17 29.49
C PHE A 327 -11.22 34.46 27.99
N GLU A 328 -11.25 33.41 27.16
CA GLU A 328 -11.22 33.52 25.69
C GLU A 328 -12.38 34.38 25.13
N GLU A 329 -13.52 34.39 25.83
CA GLU A 329 -14.68 35.24 25.47
C GLU A 329 -14.39 36.75 25.51
N LEU A 330 -13.33 37.17 26.21
CA LEU A 330 -12.90 38.56 26.29
C LEU A 330 -11.98 38.98 25.13
N GLU A 331 -11.53 38.05 24.28
CA GLU A 331 -10.67 38.33 23.12
C GLU A 331 -11.32 39.33 22.16
N ALA A 332 -12.64 39.24 21.99
CA ALA A 332 -13.40 40.12 21.10
C ALA A 332 -13.56 41.56 21.62
N ILE A 333 -13.26 41.81 22.90
CA ILE A 333 -13.45 43.11 23.55
C ILE A 333 -12.09 43.76 23.78
N PRO A 334 -11.78 44.89 23.12
CA PRO A 334 -10.52 45.60 23.34
C PRO A 334 -10.37 46.05 24.79
N TYR A 335 -9.13 46.00 25.29
CA TYR A 335 -8.78 46.46 26.64
C TYR A 335 -9.60 45.81 27.76
N SER A 336 -10.03 44.57 27.53
CA SER A 336 -10.69 43.73 28.52
C SER A 336 -9.70 43.07 29.48
N PHE A 337 -10.17 42.76 30.67
CA PHE A 337 -9.50 41.95 31.68
C PHE A 337 -10.54 41.39 32.66
N ALA A 338 -10.14 40.39 33.44
CA ALA A 338 -10.97 39.76 34.46
C ALA A 338 -10.32 39.84 35.84
N LEU A 339 -11.16 39.88 36.87
CA LEU A 339 -10.79 39.78 38.27
C LEU A 339 -11.33 38.47 38.81
N ARG A 340 -10.44 37.66 39.37
CA ARG A 340 -10.81 36.45 40.12
C ARG A 340 -10.77 36.75 41.60
N PHE A 341 -11.86 36.46 42.27
CA PHE A 341 -11.95 36.52 43.72
C PHE A 341 -11.61 35.17 44.33
N VAL A 342 -11.15 35.17 45.58
CA VAL A 342 -10.85 33.95 46.35
C VAL A 342 -12.08 33.04 46.48
N ASP A 343 -13.28 33.63 46.47
CA ASP A 343 -14.57 32.91 46.49
C ASP A 343 -14.92 32.23 45.15
N GLY A 344 -14.04 32.30 44.14
CA GLY A 344 -14.26 31.77 42.80
C GLY A 344 -15.20 32.63 41.93
N VAL A 345 -15.62 33.79 42.45
CA VAL A 345 -16.42 34.75 41.71
C VAL A 345 -15.53 35.50 40.73
N GLU A 346 -16.02 35.73 39.51
CA GLU A 346 -15.28 36.40 38.46
C GLU A 346 -15.99 37.69 38.04
N TRP A 347 -15.25 38.80 37.94
CA TRP A 347 -15.72 40.04 37.36
C TRP A 347 -14.99 40.30 36.07
N ARG A 348 -15.70 40.74 35.04
CA ARG A 348 -15.09 41.08 33.75
C ARG A 348 -15.23 42.57 33.52
N MET A 349 -14.17 43.19 33.04
CA MET A 349 -14.09 44.62 32.88
C MET A 349 -13.43 44.97 31.56
N PHE A 350 -13.75 46.14 31.00
CA PHE A 350 -12.96 46.74 29.94
C PHE A 350 -12.93 48.26 30.09
N ALA A 351 -11.84 48.86 29.62
CA ALA A 351 -11.62 50.30 29.58
C ALA A 351 -11.78 50.85 28.16
N ASP A 352 -11.91 52.18 28.01
CA ASP A 352 -12.06 52.78 26.69
C ASP A 352 -10.72 52.91 25.94
N SER A 353 -9.61 52.86 26.68
CA SER A 353 -8.25 52.94 26.14
C SER A 353 -7.29 51.97 26.82
N ALA A 354 -6.19 51.66 26.14
CA ALA A 354 -5.10 50.86 26.70
C ALA A 354 -4.49 51.52 27.95
N GLU A 355 -4.38 52.85 27.95
CA GLU A 355 -3.80 53.60 29.07
C GLU A 355 -4.68 53.54 30.31
N GLU A 356 -6.00 53.64 30.15
CA GLU A 356 -6.95 53.49 31.25
C GLU A 356 -6.97 52.06 31.80
N LYS A 357 -6.88 51.04 30.93
CA LYS A 357 -6.74 49.65 31.36
C LYS A 357 -5.46 49.47 32.19
N ASP A 358 -4.30 49.90 31.66
CA ASP A 358 -3.01 49.74 32.35
C ASP A 358 -3.04 50.47 33.71
N ARG A 359 -3.65 51.67 33.78
CA ARG A 359 -3.86 52.42 35.03
C ARG A 359 -4.76 51.67 36.01
N LEU A 360 -5.90 51.16 35.55
CA LEU A 360 -6.84 50.40 36.37
C LEU A 360 -6.17 49.16 36.97
N LEU A 361 -5.41 48.43 36.16
CA LEU A 361 -4.68 47.24 36.60
C LEU A 361 -3.65 47.59 37.69
N VAL A 362 -2.90 48.68 37.55
CA VAL A 362 -1.97 49.16 38.58
C VAL A 362 -2.69 49.51 39.88
N LEU A 363 -3.82 50.22 39.79
CA LEU A 363 -4.61 50.57 40.97
C LEU A 363 -5.18 49.34 41.66
N LEU A 364 -5.69 48.37 40.89
CA LEU A 364 -6.23 47.11 41.39
C LEU A 364 -5.13 46.24 42.01
N SER A 365 -3.96 46.16 41.39
CA SER A 365 -2.86 45.36 41.90
C SER A 365 -2.32 45.92 43.21
N GLU A 366 -2.16 47.24 43.32
CA GLU A 366 -1.76 47.89 44.56
C GLU A 366 -2.80 47.69 45.66
N ALA A 367 -4.07 47.95 45.34
CA ALA A 367 -5.16 47.81 46.29
C ALA A 367 -5.39 46.37 46.78
N ALA A 368 -5.07 45.39 45.94
CA ALA A 368 -5.14 43.97 46.27
C ALA A 368 -3.85 43.40 46.88
N GLY A 369 -2.74 44.16 46.85
CA GLY A 369 -1.43 43.66 47.26
C GLY A 369 -0.84 42.59 46.33
N ILE A 370 -1.24 42.57 45.05
CA ILE A 370 -0.79 41.62 44.03
C ILE A 370 0.35 42.24 43.22
N ILE A 371 1.40 41.47 42.96
CA ILE A 371 2.51 41.89 42.08
C ILE A 371 2.15 41.53 40.63
N LEU A 372 2.05 42.54 39.77
CA LEU A 372 1.79 42.40 38.32
C LEU A 372 2.97 41.86 37.52
#